data_AF-A0A429MR07-F1
#
_entry.id   AF-A0A429MR07-F1
#
_cell.length_a   1.000
_cell.length_b   1.000
_cell.length_c   1.000
_cell.angle_alpha   90.00
_cell.angle_beta   90.00
_cell.angle_gamma   90.00
#
_symmetry.space_group_name_H-M   'P 1'
#
loop_
_entity.id
_entity.type
_entity.pdbx_description
1 polymer ?
#
loop_
_entity_poly.entity_id
_entity_poly.type
_entity_poly.pdbx_seq_one_letter_code
_entity_poly.pdbx_strand_id
1 'polypeptide(L)'
;MLDYRVRSWSLLNLVNDIRERRLVPDAYFQRDLVWREIHKKDFIETILLGLPFPQLFISKGKVDLVEMKTVSCIVDGQQRTNAIIEFIDNRFSVSDKFFRDLDDIERTNFLKYEIAVIELDLENDDPQVQEIFQRINRTANSLRGIEKQA
;
A
#
# COMPACT_ATOMS: atom_id res chain seq x y z
N MET A 1 -14.78 2.03 21.11
CA MET A 1 -14.79 2.44 19.70
C MET A 1 -13.34 2.50 19.26
N LEU A 2 -13.01 1.90 18.11
CA LEU A 2 -11.63 1.92 17.60
C LEU A 2 -11.26 3.36 17.20
N ASP A 3 -10.13 3.88 17.68
CA ASP A 3 -9.59 5.14 17.19
C ASP A 3 -8.79 4.89 15.90
N TYR A 4 -9.11 5.66 14.85
CA TYR A 4 -8.40 5.62 13.59
C TYR A 4 -8.43 7.01 12.96
N ARG A 5 -7.43 7.29 12.12
CA ARG A 5 -7.29 8.57 11.41
C ARG A 5 -7.25 8.33 9.92
N VAL A 6 -7.95 9.18 9.18
CA VAL A 6 -7.84 9.24 7.72
C VAL A 6 -6.82 10.32 7.38
N ARG A 7 -5.81 9.97 6.59
CA ARG A 7 -4.75 10.86 6.15
C ARG A 7 -4.49 10.72 4.66
N SER A 8 -3.75 11.69 4.14
CA SER A 8 -3.19 11.65 2.79
C SER A 8 -1.67 11.56 2.90
N TRP A 9 -1.08 10.59 2.19
CA TRP A 9 0.37 10.44 2.09
C TRP A 9 0.79 10.54 0.64
N SER A 10 1.90 11.23 0.35
CA SER A 10 2.54 11.13 -0.97
C SER A 10 3.21 9.78 -1.16
N LEU A 11 3.34 9.31 -2.40
CA LEU A 11 4.13 8.12 -2.71
C LEU A 11 5.60 8.27 -2.29
N LEU A 12 6.15 9.49 -2.36
CA LEU A 12 7.49 9.79 -1.84
C LEU A 12 7.61 9.46 -0.35
N ASN A 13 6.66 9.92 0.47
CA ASN A 13 6.68 9.66 1.91
C ASN A 13 6.53 8.17 2.20
N LEU A 14 5.58 7.50 1.52
CA LEU A 14 5.38 6.05 1.64
C LEU A 14 6.69 5.28 1.35
N VAL A 15 7.36 5.61 0.26
CA VAL A 15 8.59 4.91 -0.17
C VAL A 15 9.75 5.20 0.79
N ASN A 16 9.89 6.43 1.26
CA ASN A 16 10.90 6.79 2.24
C ASN A 16 10.69 6.03 3.56
N ASP A 17 9.47 5.98 4.08
CA ASP A 17 9.17 5.28 5.32
C ASP A 17 9.46 3.78 5.24
N ILE A 18 9.25 3.16 4.07
CA ILE A 18 9.59 1.76 3.85
C ILE A 18 11.10 1.56 3.75
N ARG A 19 11.81 2.43 3.00
CA ARG A 19 13.27 2.36 2.87
C ARG A 19 13.98 2.59 4.21
N GLU A 20 13.44 3.46 5.05
CA GLU A 20 13.91 3.72 6.41
C GLU A 20 13.45 2.67 7.43
N ARG A 21 12.66 1.68 7.01
CA ARG A 21 12.07 0.64 7.89
C ARG A 21 11.17 1.19 9.00
N ARG A 22 10.61 2.40 8.81
CA ARG A 22 9.53 2.95 9.64
C ARG A 22 8.17 2.34 9.30
N LEU A 23 8.01 1.86 8.07
CA LEU A 23 6.83 1.12 7.61
C LEU A 23 7.26 -0.23 7.06
N VAL A 24 6.73 -1.32 7.63
CA VAL A 24 6.99 -2.67 7.14
C VAL A 24 5.76 -3.21 6.40
N PRO A 25 5.95 -3.79 5.21
CA PRO A 25 4.85 -4.38 4.46
C PRO A 25 4.43 -5.75 4.98
N ASP A 26 5.00 -6.26 6.08
CA ASP A 26 4.84 -7.66 6.49
C ASP A 26 3.91 -7.81 7.71
N ALA A 27 2.66 -8.19 7.45
CA ALA A 27 1.73 -8.61 8.47
C ALA A 27 1.67 -10.14 8.50
N TYR A 28 2.00 -10.75 9.65
CA TYR A 28 2.08 -12.20 9.87
C TYR A 28 0.84 -13.02 9.46
N PHE A 29 -0.31 -12.37 9.25
CA PHE A 29 -1.59 -12.97 8.90
C PHE A 29 -1.97 -12.83 7.41
N GLN A 30 -1.18 -12.13 6.59
CA GLN A 30 -1.41 -12.03 5.15
C GLN A 30 -0.90 -13.29 4.45
N ARG A 31 -1.79 -14.03 3.75
CA ARG A 31 -1.44 -15.26 3.00
C ARG A 31 -1.26 -14.99 1.50
N ASP A 32 -0.24 -15.61 0.90
CA ASP A 32 0.02 -16.16 -0.46
C ASP A 32 -0.65 -15.62 -1.74
N LEU A 33 -1.42 -14.52 -1.73
CA LEU A 33 -1.96 -13.95 -2.98
C LEU A 33 -0.98 -12.94 -3.58
N VAL A 34 -0.06 -13.47 -4.40
CA VAL A 34 0.93 -12.65 -5.11
C VAL A 34 0.32 -12.08 -6.39
N TRP A 35 0.45 -10.77 -6.59
CA TRP A 35 0.10 -10.16 -7.88
C TRP A 35 1.05 -10.63 -8.99
N ARG A 36 0.47 -11.10 -10.10
CA ARG A 36 1.20 -11.30 -11.36
C ARG A 36 1.64 -9.94 -11.90
N GLU A 37 2.69 -9.93 -12.72
CA GLU A 37 3.22 -8.70 -13.31
C GLU A 37 2.14 -7.87 -14.03
N ILE A 38 1.19 -8.51 -14.72
CA ILE A 38 0.06 -7.80 -15.36
C ILE A 38 -0.77 -6.98 -14.36
N HIS A 39 -1.08 -7.53 -13.18
CA HIS A 39 -1.82 -6.78 -12.15
C HIS A 39 -1.00 -5.60 -11.60
N LYS A 40 0.33 -5.77 -11.50
CA LYS A 40 1.23 -4.69 -11.08
C LYS A 40 1.26 -3.57 -12.14
N LYS A 41 1.33 -3.95 -13.43
CA LYS A 41 1.31 -3.01 -14.57
C LYS A 41 0.03 -2.19 -14.60
N ASP A 42 -1.14 -2.84 -14.55
CA ASP A 42 -2.44 -2.17 -14.56
C ASP A 42 -2.59 -1.19 -13.37
N PHE A 43 -2.07 -1.59 -12.20
CA PHE A 43 -2.09 -0.74 -11.01
C PHE A 43 -1.16 0.49 -11.13
N ILE A 44 0.05 0.31 -11.65
CA ILE A 44 0.96 1.45 -11.87
C ILE A 44 0.43 2.37 -12.97
N GLU A 45 -0.19 1.83 -14.02
CA GLU A 45 -0.87 2.62 -15.04
C GLU A 45 -1.97 3.49 -14.42
N THR A 46 -2.76 2.95 -13.49
CA THR A 46 -3.76 3.73 -12.72
C THR A 46 -3.13 4.97 -12.06
N ILE A 47 -1.97 4.81 -11.42
CA ILE A 47 -1.25 5.91 -10.77
C ILE A 47 -0.70 6.91 -11.78
N LEU A 48 -0.09 6.44 -12.87
CA LEU A 48 0.43 7.29 -13.94
C LEU A 48 -0.67 8.12 -14.62
N LEU A 49 -1.88 7.57 -14.73
CA LEU A 49 -3.06 8.27 -15.23
C LEU A 49 -3.70 9.22 -14.20
N GLY A 50 -3.20 9.25 -12.95
CA GLY A 50 -3.76 10.07 -11.89
C GLY A 50 -5.13 9.59 -11.37
N LEU A 51 -5.49 8.33 -11.64
CA LEU A 51 -6.76 7.76 -11.23
C LEU A 51 -6.71 7.29 -9.77
N PRO A 52 -7.81 7.39 -9.01
CA PRO A 52 -7.84 6.95 -7.61
C PRO A 52 -7.79 5.43 -7.52
N PHE A 53 -7.18 4.93 -6.45
CA PHE A 53 -7.25 3.52 -6.06
C PHE A 53 -7.67 3.40 -4.58
N PRO A 54 -8.06 2.20 -4.10
CA PRO A 54 -8.52 2.04 -2.73
C PRO A 54 -7.51 2.54 -1.69
N GLN A 55 -7.94 2.89 -0.49
CA GLN A 55 -7.02 3.31 0.57
C GLN A 55 -6.04 2.20 1.00
N LEU A 56 -4.93 2.59 1.63
CA LEU A 56 -4.07 1.69 2.40
C LEU A 56 -4.51 1.70 3.87
N PHE A 57 -4.35 0.56 4.55
CA PHE A 57 -4.55 0.47 5.99
C PHE A 57 -3.22 0.21 6.68
N ILE A 58 -2.91 1.00 7.70
CA ILE A 58 -1.65 0.92 8.44
C ILE A 58 -1.97 0.86 9.94
N SER A 59 -1.36 -0.07 10.67
CA SER A 59 -1.31 -0.03 12.12
C SER A 59 -0.10 0.77 12.56
N LYS A 60 -0.26 1.69 13.50
CA LYS A 60 0.86 2.53 13.95
C LYS A 60 1.97 1.71 14.60
N GLY A 61 1.65 0.59 15.25
CA GLY A 61 2.65 -0.22 15.93
C GLY A 61 3.15 0.41 17.22
N LYS A 62 4.16 -0.24 17.84
CA LYS A 62 4.78 0.22 19.09
C LYS A 62 5.82 1.30 18.80
N VAL A 63 5.88 2.29 19.69
CA VAL A 63 6.97 3.27 19.69
C VAL A 63 8.19 2.63 20.34
N ASP A 64 9.28 2.52 19.60
CA ASP A 64 10.59 2.24 20.16
C ASP A 64 11.12 3.51 20.83
N LEU A 65 11.16 3.49 22.16
CA LEU A 65 11.59 4.62 22.98
C LEU A 65 13.11 4.86 22.92
N VAL A 66 13.89 3.87 22.49
CA VAL A 66 15.35 3.98 22.35
C VAL A 66 15.69 4.60 21.01
N GLU A 67 15.13 4.06 19.94
CA GLU A 67 15.34 4.56 18.58
C GLU A 67 14.50 5.81 18.26
N MET A 68 13.55 6.16 19.14
CA MET A 68 12.58 7.24 18.95
C MET A 68 11.83 7.11 17.61
N LYS A 69 11.50 5.86 17.24
CA LYS A 69 10.84 5.50 15.99
C LYS A 69 9.64 4.63 16.27
N THR A 70 8.61 4.78 15.45
CA THR A 70 7.49 3.86 15.44
C THR A 70 7.61 2.98 14.21
N VAL A 71 7.54 1.66 14.39
CA VAL A 71 7.50 0.72 13.26
C VAL A 71 6.05 0.39 12.97
N SER A 72 5.51 1.05 11.96
CA SER A 72 4.15 0.82 11.48
C SER A 72 4.09 -0.40 10.56
N CYS A 73 2.94 -1.04 10.46
CA CYS A 73 2.74 -2.20 9.59
C CYS A 73 1.61 -1.96 8.60
N ILE A 74 1.79 -2.40 7.35
CA ILE A 74 0.74 -2.36 6.33
C ILE A 74 -0.24 -3.52 6.59
N VAL A 75 -1.46 -3.16 6.99
CA VAL A 75 -2.53 -4.11 7.29
C VAL A 75 -3.28 -4.53 6.03
N ASP A 76 -3.49 -3.60 5.09
CA ASP A 76 -4.05 -3.88 3.77
C ASP A 76 -3.38 -3.00 2.70
N GLY A 77 -3.21 -3.58 1.51
CA GLY A 77 -2.59 -2.92 0.36
C GLY A 77 -1.13 -3.28 0.11
N GLN A 78 -0.62 -4.35 0.75
CA GLN A 78 0.74 -4.86 0.56
C GLN A 78 1.14 -5.02 -0.92
N GLN A 79 0.28 -5.64 -1.74
CA GLN A 79 0.58 -5.86 -3.17
C GLN A 79 0.69 -4.55 -3.97
N ARG A 80 -0.12 -3.55 -3.61
CA ARG A 80 -0.09 -2.20 -4.20
C ARG A 80 1.22 -1.49 -3.83
N THR A 81 1.57 -1.53 -2.55
CA THR A 81 2.84 -0.98 -2.06
C THR A 81 4.05 -1.65 -2.71
N ASN A 82 4.03 -2.99 -2.82
CA ASN A 82 5.11 -3.74 -3.50
C ASN A 82 5.22 -3.35 -4.98
N ALA A 83 4.10 -3.22 -5.70
CA ALA A 83 4.11 -2.78 -7.09
C ALA A 83 4.74 -1.38 -7.25
N ILE A 84 4.40 -0.44 -6.36
CA ILE A 84 4.99 0.92 -6.35
C ILE A 84 6.50 0.86 -6.17
N ILE A 85 6.98 0.11 -5.17
CA ILE A 85 8.42 -0.03 -4.89
C ILE A 85 9.13 -0.67 -6.08
N GLU A 86 8.60 -1.78 -6.58
CA GLU A 86 9.21 -2.52 -7.69
C GLU A 86 9.28 -1.69 -8.98
N PHE A 87 8.27 -0.85 -9.25
CA PHE A 87 8.29 0.06 -10.39
C PHE A 87 9.36 1.14 -10.23
N ILE A 88 9.43 1.80 -9.06
CA ILE A 88 10.46 2.81 -8.75
C ILE A 88 11.87 2.21 -8.84
N ASP A 89 12.02 0.96 -8.42
CA ASP A 89 13.27 0.20 -8.49
C ASP A 89 13.55 -0.38 -9.90
N ASN A 90 12.73 -0.02 -10.90
CA ASN A 90 12.87 -0.41 -12.31
C ASN A 90 12.85 -1.94 -12.55
N ARG A 91 12.04 -2.68 -11.77
CA ARG A 91 11.93 -4.13 -11.93
C ARG A 91 11.02 -4.57 -13.08
N PHE A 92 10.08 -3.72 -13.49
CA PHE A 92 9.23 -3.92 -14.65
C PHE A 92 8.91 -2.57 -15.30
N SER A 93 8.53 -2.58 -16.57
CA SER A 93 8.08 -1.41 -17.32
C SER A 93 6.55 -1.35 -17.40
N VAL A 94 6.00 -0.16 -17.59
CA VAL A 94 4.59 0.08 -17.91
C VAL A 94 4.53 0.92 -19.17
N SER A 95 3.75 0.48 -20.16
CA SER A 95 3.71 1.12 -21.48
C SER A 95 5.11 1.34 -22.07
N ASP A 96 5.94 0.29 -21.98
CA ASP A 96 7.34 0.24 -22.42
C ASP A 96 8.31 1.24 -21.76
N LYS A 97 7.90 1.90 -20.68
CA LYS A 97 8.76 2.78 -19.87
C LYS A 97 9.03 2.20 -18.48
N PHE A 98 10.28 2.14 -18.06
CA PHE A 98 10.64 1.98 -16.64
C PHE A 98 10.53 3.34 -15.94
N PHE A 99 10.52 3.35 -14.60
CA PHE A 99 10.50 4.61 -13.83
C PHE A 99 11.66 5.55 -14.20
N ARG A 100 12.84 5.01 -14.50
CA ARG A 100 14.02 5.79 -14.93
C ARG A 100 13.87 6.42 -16.32
N ASP A 101 12.96 5.89 -17.15
CA ASP A 101 12.70 6.36 -18.52
C ASP A 101 11.63 7.45 -18.55
N LEU A 102 10.94 7.69 -17.44
CA LEU A 102 10.02 8.82 -17.26
C LEU A 102 10.80 10.14 -17.21
N ASP A 103 10.22 11.19 -17.77
CA ASP A 103 10.79 12.54 -17.67
C ASP A 103 10.71 13.10 -16.23
N ASP A 104 11.37 14.23 -15.96
CA ASP A 104 11.41 14.82 -14.62
C ASP A 104 10.02 15.24 -14.10
N ILE A 105 9.11 15.62 -15.00
CA ILE A 105 7.75 16.03 -14.65
C ILE A 105 6.92 14.79 -14.33
N GLU A 106 6.96 13.76 -15.17
CA GLU A 106 6.32 12.46 -14.96
C GLU A 106 6.76 11.85 -13.62
N ARG A 107 8.08 11.81 -13.34
CA ARG A 107 8.62 11.31 -12.07
C ARG A 107 8.17 12.14 -10.87
N THR A 108 8.19 13.46 -11.00
CA THR A 108 7.75 14.36 -9.94
C THR A 108 6.27 14.16 -9.62
N ASN A 109 5.42 14.06 -10.65
CA ASN A 109 3.99 13.83 -10.49
C ASN A 109 3.71 12.47 -9.87
N PHE A 110 4.40 11.41 -10.31
CA PHE A 110 4.28 10.08 -9.71
C PHE A 110 4.64 10.10 -8.23
N LEU A 111 5.78 10.69 -7.84
CA LEU A 111 6.23 10.74 -6.45
C LEU A 111 5.34 11.64 -5.56
N LYS A 112 4.73 12.68 -6.13
CA LYS A 112 3.77 13.56 -5.44
C LYS A 112 2.33 13.03 -5.44
N TYR A 113 2.06 11.91 -6.11
CA TYR A 113 0.73 11.32 -6.11
C TYR A 113 0.31 11.01 -4.66
N GLU A 114 -0.86 11.49 -4.27
CA GLU A 114 -1.39 11.41 -2.91
C GLU A 114 -2.33 10.21 -2.77
N ILE A 115 -2.11 9.42 -1.72
CA ILE A 115 -2.88 8.22 -1.41
C ILE A 115 -3.64 8.38 -0.11
N ALA A 116 -4.87 7.85 -0.08
CA ALA A 116 -5.64 7.76 1.15
C ALA A 116 -5.06 6.66 2.05
N VAL A 117 -4.74 7.01 3.29
CA VAL A 117 -4.21 6.11 4.32
C VAL A 117 -5.11 6.14 5.54
N ILE A 118 -5.54 4.97 5.99
CA ILE A 118 -6.24 4.79 7.25
C ILE A 118 -5.24 4.27 8.28
N GLU A 119 -4.90 5.14 9.23
CA GLU A 119 -4.04 4.82 10.37
C GLU A 119 -4.89 4.28 11.52
N LEU A 120 -4.72 3.01 11.84
CA LEU A 120 -5.32 2.35 13.00
C LEU A 120 -4.45 2.62 14.22
N ASP A 121 -5.04 3.13 15.30
CA ASP A 121 -4.34 3.32 16.59
C ASP A 121 -4.26 1.98 17.33
N LEU A 122 -3.57 1.02 16.70
CA LEU A 122 -3.37 -0.35 17.17
C LEU A 122 -1.89 -0.73 17.04
N GLU A 123 -1.46 -1.59 17.95
CA GLU A 123 -0.17 -2.27 17.85
C GLU A 123 -0.21 -3.33 16.74
N ASN A 124 0.94 -3.65 16.14
CA ASN A 124 1.00 -4.57 14.99
C ASN A 124 0.58 -6.00 15.36
N ASP A 125 0.78 -6.39 16.62
CA ASP A 125 0.43 -7.69 17.19
C ASP A 125 -0.98 -7.74 17.80
N ASP A 126 -1.75 -6.64 17.76
CA ASP A 126 -3.11 -6.62 18.28
C ASP A 126 -4.05 -7.51 17.43
N PRO A 127 -4.77 -8.48 18.03
CA PRO A 127 -5.71 -9.36 17.32
C PRO A 127 -6.79 -8.62 16.51
N GLN A 128 -7.16 -7.40 16.92
CA GLN A 128 -8.13 -6.57 16.20
C GLN A 128 -7.63 -6.17 14.81
N VAL A 129 -6.32 -6.05 14.60
CA VAL A 129 -5.73 -5.77 13.28
C VAL A 129 -6.10 -6.89 12.30
N GLN A 130 -5.98 -8.14 12.74
CA GLN A 130 -6.37 -9.29 11.93
C GLN A 130 -7.88 -9.31 11.66
N GLU A 131 -8.70 -8.98 12.65
CA GLU A 131 -10.15 -8.90 12.47
C GLU A 131 -10.54 -7.84 11.43
N ILE A 132 -9.93 -6.64 11.50
CA ILE A 132 -10.13 -5.55 10.55
C ILE A 132 -9.73 -6.00 9.15
N PHE A 133 -8.54 -6.59 9.00
CA PHE A 133 -8.08 -7.14 7.73
C PHE A 133 -9.07 -8.14 7.13
N GLN A 134 -9.57 -9.09 7.95
CA GLN A 134 -10.57 -10.05 7.49
C GLN A 134 -11.88 -9.37 7.07
N ARG A 135 -12.34 -8.36 7.81
CA ARG A 135 -13.59 -7.64 7.49
C ARG A 135 -13.48 -6.87 6.18
N ILE A 136 -12.34 -6.20 5.93
CA ILE A 136 -12.05 -5.51 4.66
C ILE A 136 -12.11 -6.50 3.50
N ASN A 137 -11.47 -7.66 3.65
CA ASN A 137 -11.36 -8.66 2.58
C ASN A 137 -12.61 -9.52 2.39
N ARG A 138 -13.48 -9.68 3.41
CA ARG A 138 -14.75 -10.40 3.29
C ARG A 138 -15.67 -9.75 2.26
N THR A 139 -15.82 -8.42 2.33
CA THR A 139 -16.66 -7.66 1.40
C THR A 139 -16.11 -7.71 -0.02
N ALA A 140 -14.78 -7.62 -0.17
CA ALA A 140 -14.11 -7.71 -1.47
C ALA A 140 -14.28 -9.09 -2.13
N ASN A 141 -14.19 -10.18 -1.35
CA ASN A 141 -14.36 -11.54 -1.88
C ASN A 141 -15.82 -11.89 -2.18
N SER A 142 -16.79 -11.34 -1.45
CA SER A 142 -18.20 -11.52 -1.78
C SER A 142 -18.59 -10.91 -3.13
N LEU A 143 -17.91 -9.84 -3.56
CA LEU A 143 -18.14 -9.19 -4.85
C LEU A 143 -17.63 -10.02 -6.04
N ARG A 144 -16.52 -10.75 -5.88
CA ARG A 144 -15.97 -11.65 -6.93
C ARG A 144 -16.93 -12.79 -7.32
N GLY A 145 -17.85 -13.15 -6.44
CA GLY A 145 -18.91 -14.14 -6.73
C GLY A 145 -20.02 -13.57 -7.60
N ILE A 146 -20.29 -12.26 -7.50
CA ILE A 146 -21.38 -11.57 -8.18
C ILE A 146 -20.95 -11.13 -9.59
N GLU A 147 -19.71 -10.67 -9.76
CA GLU A 147 -19.17 -10.23 -11.06
C GLU A 147 -19.01 -11.35 -12.08
N LYS A 148 -19.02 -12.63 -11.67
CA LYS A 148 -19.02 -13.78 -12.60
C LYS A 148 -20.38 -14.04 -13.28
N GLN A 149 -21.42 -13.31 -12.91
CA GLN A 149 -22.78 -13.49 -13.44
C GLN A 149 -23.34 -12.27 -14.21
N ALA A 150 -22.51 -11.27 -14.51
CA ALA A 150 -22.90 -10.12 -15.33
C ALA A 150 -22.22 -10.15 -16.71
#